data_AF-A0ABD0QVG7-F1
#
_entry.id   AF-A0ABD0QVG7-F1
#
_cell.length_a   1.000
_cell.length_b   1.000
_cell.length_c   1.000
_cell.angle_alpha   90.00
_cell.angle_beta   90.00
_cell.angle_gamma   90.00
#
_symmetry.space_group_name_H-M   'P 1'
#
loop_
_entity.id
_entity.type
_entity.pdbx_description
1 polymer ?
#
loop_
_entity_poly.entity_id
_entity_poly.type
_entity_poly.pdbx_seq_one_letter_code
_entity_poly.pdbx_strand_id
1 'polypeptide(L)'
;VFCCGPVSVRAIKEGELTLKYDAPFVFAEVNADLVYTLKYNDGSTRKIVNDQKVGQKISTKSVGRDEREDITHLYKYPEGSVEERQVFEKANHQNKLLLEQPNSGLHITIKLSTGIRKGCDFDVFAIVSNNTEENKKCRLVFASRAVSYNGVTGRECGFKDLLNVELAPRG
;
A
#
# COMPACT_ATOMS: atom_id res chain seq x y z
N VAL A 1 5.92 -8.40 28.37
CA VAL A 1 6.63 -7.87 27.18
C VAL A 1 6.50 -8.92 26.11
N PHE A 2 5.87 -8.61 24.97
CA PHE A 2 5.77 -9.53 23.84
C PHE A 2 6.91 -9.22 22.87
N CYS A 3 7.66 -10.24 22.51
CA CYS A 3 8.72 -10.20 21.48
C CYS A 3 8.36 -11.22 20.40
N CYS A 4 8.91 -11.07 19.20
CA CYS A 4 8.68 -11.98 18.09
C CYS A 4 9.96 -12.74 17.72
N GLY A 5 9.87 -14.06 17.59
CA GLY A 5 10.94 -14.90 17.06
C GLY A 5 11.86 -15.58 18.10
N PRO A 6 12.96 -16.21 17.65
CA PRO A 6 13.47 -16.20 16.27
C PRO A 6 12.58 -16.97 15.30
N VAL A 7 12.46 -16.45 14.08
CA VAL A 7 11.74 -17.10 12.98
C VAL A 7 12.64 -17.26 11.77
N SER A 8 12.54 -18.40 11.09
CA SER A 8 13.26 -18.61 9.85
C SER A 8 12.70 -17.70 8.75
N VAL A 9 13.55 -16.86 8.17
CA VAL A 9 13.17 -16.01 7.01
C VAL A 9 12.69 -16.89 5.84
N ARG A 10 13.28 -18.08 5.66
CA ARG A 10 12.81 -19.05 4.67
C ARG A 10 11.39 -19.53 4.98
N ALA A 11 11.05 -19.76 6.25
CA ALA A 11 9.69 -20.15 6.62
C ALA A 11 8.69 -19.05 6.24
N ILE A 12 9.04 -17.78 6.44
CA ILE A 12 8.22 -16.65 6.02
C ILE A 12 8.06 -16.61 4.49
N LYS A 13 9.15 -16.76 3.75
CA LYS A 13 9.12 -16.78 2.28
C LYS A 13 8.26 -17.91 1.71
N GLU A 14 8.33 -19.09 2.31
CA GLU A 14 7.61 -20.28 1.84
C GLU A 14 6.21 -20.45 2.47
N GLY A 15 5.73 -19.48 3.27
CA GLY A 15 4.42 -19.55 3.92
C GLY A 15 4.28 -20.65 4.99
N GLU A 16 5.38 -21.08 5.61
CA GLU A 16 5.39 -22.11 6.66
C GLU A 16 5.04 -21.52 8.03
N LEU A 17 3.75 -21.25 8.25
CA LEU A 17 3.28 -20.51 9.43
C LEU A 17 3.15 -21.35 10.71
N THR A 18 3.24 -22.68 10.61
CA THR A 18 3.16 -23.59 11.76
C THR A 18 4.48 -23.71 12.52
N LEU A 19 5.59 -23.22 11.93
CA LEU A 19 6.90 -23.25 12.56
C LEU A 19 7.00 -22.22 13.67
N LYS A 20 7.58 -22.65 14.79
CA LYS A 20 7.94 -21.73 15.88
C LYS A 20 9.11 -20.85 15.43
N TYR A 21 9.20 -19.58 15.83
CA TYR A 21 8.26 -18.81 16.68
C TYR A 21 7.57 -17.71 15.87
N ASP A 22 6.34 -17.36 16.24
CA ASP A 22 5.60 -16.18 15.74
C ASP A 22 5.54 -16.00 14.21
N ALA A 23 5.70 -17.09 13.45
CA ALA A 23 5.68 -17.05 11.99
C ALA A 23 4.43 -16.38 11.40
N PRO A 24 3.20 -16.60 11.91
CA PRO A 24 2.02 -15.90 11.40
C PRO A 24 2.11 -14.38 11.55
N PHE A 25 2.69 -13.88 12.65
CA PHE A 25 2.81 -12.45 12.92
C PHE A 25 3.82 -11.80 11.97
N VAL A 26 5.02 -12.38 11.86
CA VAL A 26 6.07 -11.86 10.96
C VAL A 26 5.66 -11.98 9.50
N PHE A 27 4.91 -13.03 9.11
CA PHE A 27 4.38 -13.14 7.77
C PHE A 27 3.38 -12.02 7.44
N ALA A 28 2.51 -11.65 8.40
CA ALA A 28 1.55 -10.57 8.20
C ALA A 28 2.23 -9.21 7.99
N GLU A 29 3.34 -8.92 8.68
CA GLU A 29 4.08 -7.64 8.51
C GLU A 29 4.54 -7.40 7.06
N VAL A 30 4.82 -8.48 6.32
CA VAL A 30 5.35 -8.40 4.96
C VAL A 30 4.33 -8.73 3.86
N ASN A 31 3.23 -9.42 4.21
CA ASN A 31 2.26 -9.93 3.23
C ASN A 31 0.80 -9.53 3.48
N ALA A 32 0.46 -8.77 4.53
CA ALA A 32 -0.93 -8.38 4.79
C ALA A 32 -1.56 -7.58 3.64
N ASP A 33 -2.86 -7.83 3.42
CA ASP A 33 -3.69 -7.04 2.52
C ASP A 33 -4.15 -5.74 3.17
N LEU A 34 -4.15 -4.66 2.39
CA LEU A 34 -4.76 -3.39 2.76
C LEU A 34 -6.14 -3.26 2.11
N VAL A 35 -7.20 -3.40 2.92
CA VAL A 35 -8.59 -3.23 2.47
C VAL A 35 -9.13 -1.90 2.97
N TYR A 36 -9.40 -0.99 2.03
CA TYR A 36 -10.00 0.30 2.33
C TYR A 36 -11.51 0.25 2.17
N THR A 37 -12.23 0.71 3.19
CA THR A 37 -13.70 0.77 3.18
C THR A 37 -14.16 2.16 3.57
N LEU A 38 -14.96 2.80 2.70
CA LEU A 38 -15.67 4.03 3.00
C LEU A 38 -16.94 3.69 3.76
N LYS A 39 -17.12 4.26 4.96
CA LYS A 39 -18.36 4.15 5.73
C LYS A 39 -19.13 5.47 5.63
N TYR A 40 -20.38 5.40 5.19
CA TYR A 40 -21.27 6.55 5.09
C TYR A 40 -22.03 6.77 6.40
N ASN A 41 -22.62 7.96 6.56
CA ASN A 41 -23.39 8.34 7.75
C ASN A 41 -24.65 7.47 7.94
N ASP A 42 -25.19 6.91 6.87
CA ASP A 42 -26.32 5.98 6.89
C ASP A 42 -25.91 4.55 7.32
N GLY A 43 -24.62 4.32 7.61
CA GLY A 43 -24.08 3.04 8.02
C GLY A 43 -23.68 2.12 6.86
N SER A 44 -24.00 2.47 5.62
CA SER A 44 -23.58 1.70 4.45
C SER A 44 -22.06 1.79 4.24
N THR A 45 -21.49 0.77 3.59
CA THR A 45 -20.05 0.68 3.33
C THR A 45 -19.74 0.40 1.87
N ARG A 46 -18.71 1.04 1.34
CA ARG A 46 -18.20 0.81 -0.02
C ARG A 46 -16.72 0.48 0.03
N LYS A 47 -16.31 -0.62 -0.60
CA LYS A 47 -14.88 -0.93 -0.80
C LYS A 47 -14.24 0.08 -1.74
N ILE A 48 -13.05 0.53 -1.40
CA ILE A 48 -12.24 1.47 -2.17
C ILE A 48 -11.10 0.69 -2.84
N VAL A 49 -10.85 0.98 -4.11
CA VAL A 49 -9.71 0.43 -4.84
C VAL A 49 -8.45 1.20 -4.46
N ASN A 50 -7.39 0.47 -4.12
CA ASN A 50 -6.11 1.04 -3.73
C ASN A 50 -4.97 0.09 -4.13
N ASP A 51 -3.82 0.67 -4.46
CA ASP A 51 -2.64 -0.04 -4.95
C ASP A 51 -1.53 -0.17 -3.91
N GLN A 52 -1.73 0.34 -2.68
CA GLN A 52 -0.71 0.26 -1.63
C GLN A 52 -0.52 -1.18 -1.15
N LYS A 53 0.73 -1.47 -0.80
CA LYS A 53 1.19 -2.80 -0.41
C LYS A 53 2.10 -2.69 0.80
N VAL A 54 2.09 -3.72 1.63
CA VAL A 54 2.99 -3.84 2.78
C VAL A 54 4.27 -4.61 2.39
N GLY A 55 5.25 -4.66 3.30
CA GLY A 55 6.50 -5.39 3.09
C GLY A 55 7.32 -4.93 1.89
N GLN A 56 7.35 -3.62 1.62
CA GLN A 56 8.09 -3.05 0.49
C GLN A 56 9.51 -2.63 0.91
N LYS A 57 10.49 -2.80 0.01
CA LYS A 57 11.86 -2.31 0.14
C LYS A 57 12.50 -2.71 1.49
N ILE A 58 12.34 -3.96 1.89
CA ILE A 58 12.98 -4.50 3.10
C ILE A 58 14.48 -4.35 2.91
N SER A 59 15.13 -3.60 3.80
CA SER A 59 16.48 -3.11 3.58
C SER A 59 17.40 -3.47 4.74
N THR A 60 18.65 -3.74 4.41
CA THR A 60 19.76 -3.82 5.35
C THR A 60 20.91 -2.95 4.88
N LYS A 61 21.89 -2.72 5.76
CA LYS A 61 23.14 -2.04 5.42
C LYS A 61 24.05 -3.02 4.69
N SER A 62 24.63 -2.59 3.56
CA SER A 62 25.59 -3.40 2.81
C SER A 62 26.84 -3.71 3.64
N VAL A 63 27.44 -4.88 3.39
CA VAL A 63 28.66 -5.31 4.07
C VAL A 63 29.80 -4.32 3.77
N GLY A 64 30.34 -3.70 4.83
CA GLY A 64 31.47 -2.78 4.74
C GLY A 64 31.17 -1.41 4.10
N ARG A 65 29.91 -1.09 3.76
CA ARG A 65 29.52 0.19 3.12
C ARG A 65 28.25 0.76 3.73
N ASP A 66 28.07 2.07 3.65
CA ASP A 66 26.84 2.75 4.10
C ASP A 66 25.79 2.83 2.98
N GLU A 67 25.74 1.79 2.16
CA GLU A 67 24.80 1.63 1.05
C GLU A 67 23.60 0.77 1.49
N ARG A 68 22.44 1.00 0.87
CA ARG A 68 21.23 0.22 1.10
C ARG A 68 21.28 -1.07 0.29
N GLU A 69 21.16 -2.20 0.95
CA GLU A 69 20.95 -3.51 0.34
C GLU A 69 19.48 -3.93 0.45
N ASP A 70 18.84 -4.22 -0.68
CA ASP A 70 17.43 -4.64 -0.71
C ASP A 70 17.31 -6.16 -0.61
N ILE A 71 16.71 -6.62 0.49
CA ILE A 71 16.54 -8.03 0.83
C ILE A 71 15.08 -8.48 0.75
N THR A 72 14.19 -7.71 0.10
CA THR A 72 12.76 -8.03 -0.01
C THR A 72 12.51 -9.44 -0.58
N HIS A 73 13.31 -9.83 -1.57
CA HIS A 73 13.27 -11.14 -2.24
C HIS A 73 13.59 -12.33 -1.32
N LEU A 74 14.18 -12.09 -0.14
CA LEU A 74 14.41 -13.12 0.88
C LEU A 74 13.16 -13.41 1.70
N TYR A 75 12.23 -12.46 1.80
CA TYR A 75 11.02 -12.58 2.63
C TYR A 75 9.77 -12.96 1.84
N LYS A 76 9.69 -12.58 0.56
CA LYS A 76 8.53 -12.86 -0.28
C LYS A 76 8.91 -12.98 -1.75
N TYR A 77 8.09 -13.71 -2.51
CA TYR A 77 8.20 -13.78 -3.96
C TYR A 77 7.72 -12.48 -4.62
N PRO A 78 8.13 -12.22 -5.89
CA PRO A 78 7.65 -11.06 -6.64
C PRO A 78 6.12 -11.04 -6.71
N GLU A 79 5.54 -9.86 -6.59
CA GLU A 79 4.09 -9.69 -6.61
C GLU A 79 3.51 -10.05 -7.98
N GLY A 80 2.43 -10.84 -7.98
CA GLY A 80 1.81 -11.40 -9.18
C GLY A 80 2.45 -12.70 -9.69
N SER A 81 3.53 -13.18 -9.07
CA SER A 81 4.15 -14.45 -9.43
C SER A 81 3.30 -15.66 -9.06
N VAL A 82 3.58 -16.81 -9.69
CA VAL A 82 2.86 -18.06 -9.40
C VAL A 82 3.24 -18.56 -8.00
N GLU A 83 4.50 -18.40 -7.64
CA GLU A 83 5.07 -18.75 -6.34
C GLU A 83 4.42 -17.94 -5.21
N GLU A 84 4.17 -16.64 -5.43
CA GLU A 84 3.44 -15.82 -4.46
C GLU A 84 2.04 -16.39 -4.19
N ARG A 85 1.31 -16.79 -5.23
CA ARG A 85 -0.04 -17.36 -5.08
C ARG A 85 -0.01 -18.68 -4.31
N GLN A 86 0.93 -19.56 -4.64
CA GLN A 86 1.11 -20.84 -3.94
C GLN A 86 1.41 -20.65 -2.45
N VAL A 87 2.24 -19.64 -2.12
CA VAL A 87 2.55 -19.29 -0.73
C VAL A 87 1.31 -18.78 0.01
N PHE A 88 0.46 -17.96 -0.63
CA PHE A 88 -0.78 -17.51 0.01
C PHE A 88 -1.81 -18.61 0.18
N GLU A 89 -1.96 -19.52 -0.77
CA GLU A 89 -2.80 -20.70 -0.62
C GLU A 89 -2.36 -21.54 0.58
N LYS A 90 -1.06 -21.80 0.67
CA LYS A 90 -0.46 -22.56 1.78
C LYS A 90 -0.60 -21.85 3.13
N ALA A 91 -0.44 -20.53 3.16
CA ALA A 91 -0.63 -19.71 4.35
C ALA A 91 -2.12 -19.48 4.71
N ASN A 92 -3.06 -20.06 3.95
CA ASN A 92 -4.50 -19.84 4.05
C ASN A 92 -4.90 -18.34 3.98
N HIS A 93 -4.17 -17.55 3.20
CA HIS A 93 -4.38 -16.12 3.03
C HIS A 93 -5.38 -15.85 1.89
N GLN A 94 -6.64 -16.22 2.14
CA GLN A 94 -7.68 -16.28 1.11
C GLN A 94 -8.14 -14.91 0.58
N ASN A 95 -7.97 -13.82 1.34
CA ASN A 95 -8.44 -12.49 0.93
C ASN A 95 -7.75 -12.04 -0.37
N LYS A 96 -6.42 -12.15 -0.45
CA LYS A 96 -5.65 -11.77 -1.65
C LYS A 96 -5.98 -12.60 -2.89
N LEU A 97 -6.43 -13.85 -2.70
CA LEU A 97 -6.78 -14.76 -3.80
C LEU A 97 -8.15 -14.45 -4.42
N LEU A 98 -9.04 -13.81 -3.65
CA LEU A 98 -10.43 -13.54 -4.04
C LEU A 98 -10.66 -12.09 -4.49
N LEU A 99 -9.68 -11.20 -4.30
CA LEU A 99 -9.80 -9.79 -4.64
C LEU A 99 -9.40 -9.56 -6.11
N GLU A 100 -10.38 -9.60 -7.01
CA GLU A 100 -10.23 -8.92 -8.29
C GLU A 100 -10.25 -7.40 -8.05
N GLN A 101 -9.14 -6.73 -8.35
CA GLN A 101 -9.09 -5.27 -8.32
C GLN A 101 -9.95 -4.74 -9.49
N PRO A 102 -11.03 -4.00 -9.23
CA PRO A 102 -11.80 -3.40 -10.30
C PRO A 102 -10.94 -2.35 -10.99
N ASN A 103 -10.64 -2.56 -12.27
CA ASN A 103 -9.96 -1.56 -13.06
C ASN A 103 -10.95 -0.47 -13.45
N SER A 104 -10.99 0.62 -12.68
CA SER A 104 -11.83 1.78 -13.00
C SER A 104 -11.37 2.53 -14.26
N GLY A 105 -10.18 2.23 -14.78
CA GLY A 105 -9.51 2.97 -15.85
C GLY A 105 -9.05 4.38 -15.45
N LEU A 106 -9.41 4.84 -14.25
CA LEU A 106 -8.90 6.08 -13.67
C LEU A 106 -7.71 5.77 -12.76
N HIS A 107 -6.64 6.55 -12.91
CA HIS A 107 -5.45 6.45 -12.08
C HIS A 107 -5.17 7.77 -11.38
N ILE A 108 -4.77 7.71 -10.10
CA ILE A 108 -4.43 8.89 -9.30
C ILE A 108 -3.01 8.71 -8.79
N THR A 109 -2.16 9.70 -9.03
CA THR A 109 -0.79 9.75 -8.51
C THR A 109 -0.56 11.05 -7.74
N ILE A 110 0.00 10.97 -6.54
CA ILE A 110 0.42 12.14 -5.78
C ILE A 110 1.91 12.39 -6.04
N LYS A 111 2.25 13.59 -6.49
CA LYS A 111 3.64 14.05 -6.66
C LYS A 111 3.90 15.24 -5.75
N LEU A 112 5.13 15.38 -5.28
CA LEU A 112 5.58 16.53 -4.51
C LEU A 112 6.70 17.26 -5.25
N SER A 113 6.83 18.56 -5.02
CA SER A 113 8.02 19.33 -5.40
C SER A 113 9.28 18.75 -4.74
N THR A 114 10.43 18.81 -5.42
CA THR A 114 11.71 18.35 -4.84
C THR A 114 12.22 19.31 -3.77
N GLY A 115 13.11 18.83 -2.89
CA GLY A 115 13.80 19.70 -1.92
C GLY A 115 12.95 20.18 -0.74
N ILE A 116 11.91 19.42 -0.37
CA ILE A 116 11.04 19.72 0.77
C ILE A 116 11.87 19.77 2.06
N ARG A 117 11.78 20.88 2.77
CA ARG A 117 12.46 21.10 4.04
C ARG A 117 11.47 21.58 5.09
N LYS A 118 11.70 21.18 6.33
CA LYS A 118 10.90 21.64 7.47
C LYS A 118 10.96 23.17 7.55
N GLY A 119 9.80 23.81 7.57
CA GLY A 119 9.66 25.26 7.66
C GLY A 119 9.60 26.01 6.33
N CYS A 120 9.66 25.31 5.19
CA CYS A 120 9.44 25.91 3.87
C CYS A 120 8.06 25.52 3.32
N ASP A 121 7.49 26.41 2.52
CA ASP A 121 6.35 26.07 1.67
C ASP A 121 6.78 25.07 0.59
N PHE A 122 5.86 24.21 0.18
CA PHE A 122 6.08 23.20 -0.85
C PHE A 122 4.78 22.88 -1.58
N ASP A 123 4.90 22.39 -2.81
CA ASP A 123 3.75 22.09 -3.66
C ASP A 123 3.48 20.59 -3.70
N VAL A 124 2.19 20.24 -3.67
CA VAL A 124 1.70 18.87 -3.84
C VAL A 124 0.71 18.82 -4.99
N PHE A 125 0.91 17.86 -5.89
CA PHE A 125 0.13 17.69 -7.10
C PHE A 125 -0.61 16.35 -7.04
N ALA A 126 -1.93 16.38 -7.21
CA ALA A 126 -2.71 15.20 -7.54
C ALA A 126 -2.85 15.13 -9.06
N ILE A 127 -2.22 14.13 -9.68
CA ILE A 127 -2.33 13.86 -11.11
C ILE A 127 -3.39 12.79 -11.28
N VAL A 128 -4.46 13.11 -12.01
CA VAL A 128 -5.56 12.20 -12.29
C VAL A 128 -5.56 11.92 -13.79
N SER A 129 -5.41 10.65 -14.15
CA SER A 129 -5.37 10.18 -15.54
C SER A 129 -6.59 9.33 -15.85
N ASN A 130 -7.14 9.49 -17.05
CA ASN A 130 -8.26 8.73 -17.57
C ASN A 130 -7.79 7.84 -18.73
N ASN A 131 -7.53 6.57 -18.42
CA ASN A 131 -7.12 5.57 -19.39
C ASN A 131 -8.32 4.88 -20.07
N THR A 132 -9.54 5.42 -19.92
CA THR A 132 -10.73 4.92 -20.63
C THR A 132 -10.91 5.64 -21.97
N GLU A 133 -11.76 5.08 -22.83
CA GLU A 133 -12.07 5.64 -24.14
C GLU A 133 -13.17 6.72 -24.10
N GLU A 134 -13.74 6.96 -22.92
CA GLU A 134 -14.84 7.90 -22.73
C GLU A 134 -14.43 9.06 -21.82
N ASN A 135 -15.11 10.21 -21.99
CA ASN A 135 -15.06 11.28 -21.01
C ASN A 135 -15.59 10.79 -19.66
N LYS A 136 -14.85 11.05 -18.59
CA LYS A 136 -15.30 10.75 -17.23
C LYS A 136 -15.47 12.03 -16.43
N LYS A 137 -16.61 12.13 -15.75
CA LYS A 137 -16.88 13.18 -14.78
C LYS A 137 -16.78 12.61 -13.37
N CYS A 138 -15.94 13.19 -12.54
CA CYS A 138 -15.68 12.68 -11.20
C CYS A 138 -15.59 13.80 -10.16
N ARG A 139 -15.84 13.42 -8.89
CA ARG A 139 -15.55 14.24 -7.72
C ARG A 139 -14.15 13.88 -7.22
N LEU A 140 -13.26 14.86 -7.16
CA LEU A 140 -11.91 14.71 -6.64
C LEU A 140 -11.83 15.34 -5.24
N VAL A 141 -11.55 14.50 -4.24
CA VAL A 141 -11.28 14.95 -2.87
C VAL A 141 -9.78 14.81 -2.61
N PHE A 142 -9.16 15.90 -2.20
CA PHE A 142 -7.74 15.96 -1.88
C PHE A 142 -7.57 16.47 -0.44
N ALA A 143 -6.97 15.67 0.43
CA ALA A 143 -6.81 16.00 1.84
C ALA A 143 -5.40 15.67 2.32
N SER A 144 -4.89 16.47 3.24
CA SER A 144 -3.59 16.27 3.88
C SER A 144 -3.73 16.31 5.39
N ARG A 145 -3.06 15.39 6.06
CA ARG A 145 -2.98 15.32 7.53
C ARG A 145 -1.55 15.11 7.96
N ALA A 146 -1.20 15.65 9.12
CA ALA A 146 0.04 15.24 9.78
C ALA A 146 -0.10 13.78 10.22
N VAL A 147 0.91 12.95 9.96
CA VAL A 147 0.91 11.53 10.34
C VAL A 147 2.27 11.19 10.94
N SER A 148 2.26 10.40 12.01
CA SER A 148 3.48 9.85 12.61
C SER A 148 3.93 8.58 11.90
N TYR A 149 5.18 8.16 12.10
CA TYR A 149 5.76 7.01 11.38
C TYR A 149 5.00 5.69 11.59
N ASN A 150 4.27 5.55 12.70
CA ASN A 150 3.46 4.36 13.02
C ASN A 150 1.99 4.49 12.58
N GLY A 151 1.64 5.54 11.82
CA GLY A 151 0.31 5.72 11.26
C GLY A 151 -0.68 6.46 12.14
N VAL A 152 -0.31 6.93 13.34
CA VAL A 152 -1.22 7.79 14.13
C VAL A 152 -1.43 9.11 13.40
N THR A 153 -2.69 9.39 13.09
CA THR A 153 -3.13 10.57 12.34
C THR A 153 -3.38 11.75 13.27
N GLY A 154 -2.81 12.89 12.90
CA GLY A 154 -3.03 14.17 13.55
C GLY A 154 -4.16 14.96 12.89
N ARG A 155 -4.15 16.27 13.14
CA ARG A 155 -5.15 17.19 12.56
C ARG A 155 -4.99 17.29 11.05
N GLU A 156 -6.11 17.58 10.40
CA GLU A 156 -6.14 17.96 8.99
C GLU A 156 -5.46 19.31 8.79
N CYS A 157 -4.59 19.38 7.79
CA CYS A 157 -3.80 20.57 7.48
C CYS A 157 -4.02 21.08 6.04
N GLY A 158 -4.89 20.42 5.28
CA GLY A 158 -5.27 20.85 3.93
C GLY A 158 -6.41 20.00 3.41
N PHE A 159 -7.34 20.65 2.72
CA PHE A 159 -8.52 20.00 2.15
C PHE A 159 -9.00 20.74 0.90
N LYS A 160 -9.33 19.99 -0.13
CA LYS A 160 -9.94 20.46 -1.36
C LYS A 160 -10.95 19.44 -1.85
N ASP A 161 -12.12 19.92 -2.25
CA ASP A 161 -13.19 19.09 -2.81
C ASP A 161 -13.65 19.70 -4.13
N LEU A 162 -13.41 18.98 -5.22
CA LEU A 162 -13.73 19.38 -6.58
C LEU A 162 -14.83 18.47 -7.10
N LEU A 163 -16.06 19.00 -7.20
CA LEU A 163 -17.25 18.19 -7.48
C LEU A 163 -17.39 17.76 -8.94
N ASN A 164 -16.84 18.53 -9.88
CA ASN A 164 -17.10 18.42 -11.32
C ASN A 164 -15.81 18.40 -12.12
N VAL A 165 -14.89 17.48 -11.83
CA VAL A 165 -13.67 17.30 -12.62
C VAL A 165 -14.00 16.49 -13.87
N GLU A 166 -13.79 17.08 -15.03
CA GLU A 166 -13.98 16.43 -16.33
C GLU A 166 -12.62 15.96 -16.85
N LEU A 167 -12.53 14.67 -17.16
CA LEU A 167 -11.33 14.00 -17.64
C LEU A 167 -11.58 13.49 -19.05
N ALA A 168 -10.82 14.03 -20.00
CA ALA A 168 -10.83 13.58 -21.39
C ALA A 168 -10.32 12.13 -21.51
N PRO A 169 -10.73 11.35 -22.53
CA PRO A 169 -10.22 10.01 -22.76
C PRO A 169 -8.73 10.04 -23.08
N ARG A 170 -8.00 9.03 -22.58
CA ARG A 170 -6.55 8.86 -22.77
C ARG A 170 -5.72 10.07 -22.29
N GLY A 171 -6.20 10.77 -21.27
CA GLY A 171 -5.58 11.96 -20.66
C GLY A 171 -4.92 11.72 -19.31
#